data_AF-V6LB06-F1
#
_entry.id   AF-V6LB06-F1
#
_cell.length_a   1.000
_cell.length_b   1.000
_cell.length_c   1.000
_cell.angle_alpha   90.00
_cell.angle_beta   90.00
_cell.angle_gamma   90.00
#
_symmetry.space_group_name_H-M   'P 1'
#
loop_
_entity.id
_entity.type
_entity.pdbx_description
1 polymer ?
#
loop_
_entity_poly.entity_id
_entity_poly.type
_entity_poly.pdbx_seq_one_letter_code
_entity_poly.pdbx_strand_id
1 'polypeptide(L)'
;MTNPGTCTIRITRCQEDHFCPATDYISVPCKPCTEDMKFGQGCYCEYNIVTTNCKTCSGGSCATCLPGSYLNGKVCSDCQKDCAECADSNSCQKCAVGFTMQDGKCVRVCNNNEDCKGQRSTFCDMSTKRCVKCADDCDICSSATVCNSCDWRTHITTIQGTCTPKCDDITDGNYCKEGVATPCAEGLDSACICRYATNCASCNSTLDKCKTCLTNAIITKGSSCRDCATGFKLIGGMCWSETPAPEPPTPDPNIPEPPVPEPPTPEPSGPDPVTPEPDVPTPPAPVPGPVPPSPPVPVPVVPTPSNPDPEVNSQNLSSGAVTGIVIGVLLVVGAIGGGLAYYFIRKAKKRVEQQ
;
A
#
# COMPACT_ATOMS: atom_id res chain seq x y z
N MET A 1 45.51 -11.36 -5.10
CA MET A 1 44.07 -11.37 -5.40
C MET A 1 43.66 -9.94 -5.70
N THR A 2 43.12 -9.69 -6.88
CA THR A 2 42.65 -8.36 -7.31
C THR A 2 41.49 -7.94 -6.42
N ASN A 3 41.50 -6.71 -5.89
CA ASN A 3 40.45 -6.23 -5.02
C ASN A 3 39.15 -6.04 -5.84
N PRO A 4 38.07 -6.80 -5.56
CA PRO A 4 36.82 -6.76 -6.34
C PRO A 4 36.03 -5.45 -6.19
N GLY A 5 36.41 -4.61 -5.22
CA GLY A 5 35.74 -3.35 -4.91
C GLY A 5 34.63 -3.51 -3.86
N THR A 6 34.00 -2.39 -3.54
CA THR A 6 32.86 -2.33 -2.61
C THR A 6 31.76 -1.47 -3.21
N CYS A 7 30.53 -1.75 -2.82
CA CYS A 7 29.37 -1.09 -3.39
C CYS A 7 28.25 -0.88 -2.37
N THR A 8 27.33 0.03 -2.68
CA THR A 8 26.05 0.26 -1.99
C THR A 8 24.93 0.25 -3.03
N ILE A 9 23.66 0.38 -2.62
CA ILE A 9 22.53 0.53 -3.55
C ILE A 9 22.64 1.77 -4.48
N ARG A 10 23.46 2.78 -4.13
CA ARG A 10 23.69 3.97 -4.96
C ARG A 10 25.10 4.08 -5.52
N ILE A 11 26.08 3.45 -4.89
CA ILE A 11 27.48 3.55 -5.26
C ILE A 11 27.90 2.23 -5.87
N THR A 12 28.08 2.26 -7.19
CA THR A 12 28.37 1.09 -8.03
C THR A 12 29.86 1.07 -8.39
N ARG A 13 30.70 0.47 -7.54
CA ARG A 13 32.17 0.41 -7.74
C ARG A 13 32.72 -1.03 -7.73
N CYS A 14 32.12 -1.89 -8.54
CA CYS A 14 32.61 -3.26 -8.72
C CYS A 14 33.53 -3.37 -9.94
N GLN A 15 34.54 -4.24 -9.81
CA GLN A 15 35.38 -4.64 -10.94
C GLN A 15 34.60 -5.48 -11.96
N GLU A 16 35.21 -5.69 -13.12
CA GLU A 16 34.69 -6.58 -14.16
C GLU A 16 34.43 -7.99 -13.60
N ASP A 17 33.39 -8.65 -14.12
CA ASP A 17 32.92 -9.98 -13.70
C ASP A 17 32.48 -10.07 -12.23
N HIS A 18 32.17 -8.94 -11.60
CA HIS A 18 31.56 -8.87 -10.28
C HIS A 18 30.20 -8.17 -10.34
N PHE A 19 29.38 -8.39 -9.31
CA PHE A 19 28.11 -7.69 -9.09
C PHE A 19 28.03 -7.12 -7.68
N CYS A 20 27.09 -6.22 -7.49
CA CYS A 20 26.82 -5.61 -6.20
C CYS A 20 25.66 -6.32 -5.47
N PRO A 21 25.89 -6.97 -4.31
CA PRO A 21 24.82 -7.62 -3.54
C PRO A 21 24.08 -6.65 -2.60
N ALA A 22 24.45 -5.36 -2.55
CA ALA A 22 23.86 -4.40 -1.62
C ALA A 22 22.37 -4.19 -1.88
N THR A 23 21.56 -4.25 -0.82
CA THR A 23 20.13 -3.91 -0.85
C THR A 23 19.82 -2.61 -0.11
N ASP A 24 20.83 -1.95 0.43
CA ASP A 24 20.72 -0.71 1.19
C ASP A 24 21.97 0.18 1.02
N TYR A 25 22.11 1.19 1.88
CA TYR A 25 23.20 2.16 1.85
C TYR A 25 24.50 1.66 2.50
N ILE A 26 24.51 0.45 3.05
CA ILE A 26 25.68 -0.13 3.70
C ILE A 26 26.63 -0.64 2.62
N SER A 27 27.90 -0.23 2.74
CA SER A 27 28.94 -0.68 1.81
C SER A 27 29.29 -2.13 2.08
N VAL A 28 29.18 -2.96 1.04
CA VAL A 28 29.47 -4.39 1.07
C VAL A 28 30.49 -4.76 -0.01
N PRO A 29 31.27 -5.83 0.17
CA PRO A 29 32.19 -6.31 -0.86
C PRO A 29 31.43 -6.78 -2.10
N CYS A 30 31.94 -6.42 -3.27
CA CYS A 30 31.46 -6.96 -4.54
C CYS A 30 31.71 -8.47 -4.61
N LYS A 31 30.78 -9.20 -5.22
CA LYS A 31 30.84 -10.66 -5.36
C LYS A 31 31.04 -11.03 -6.81
N PRO A 32 31.73 -12.15 -7.13
CA PRO A 32 31.81 -12.64 -8.49
C PRO A 32 30.41 -12.83 -9.08
N CYS A 33 30.26 -12.62 -10.38
CA CYS A 33 29.05 -12.97 -11.10
C CYS A 33 28.76 -14.47 -10.95
N THR A 34 27.64 -14.83 -10.33
CA THR A 34 27.23 -16.23 -10.07
C THR A 34 25.74 -16.44 -10.33
N GLU A 35 25.25 -17.68 -10.18
CA GLU A 35 23.84 -18.02 -10.37
C GLU A 35 22.90 -17.48 -9.28
N ASP A 36 23.43 -17.08 -8.11
CA ASP A 36 22.62 -16.60 -6.98
C ASP A 36 22.18 -15.14 -7.12
N MET A 37 22.56 -14.48 -8.22
CA MET A 37 22.15 -13.13 -8.56
C MET A 37 20.64 -13.06 -8.75
N LYS A 38 20.01 -12.06 -8.15
CA LYS A 38 18.56 -11.85 -8.23
C LYS A 38 18.20 -10.96 -9.42
N PHE A 39 17.01 -11.15 -9.97
CA PHE A 39 16.44 -10.25 -10.96
C PHE A 39 16.49 -8.80 -10.46
N GLY A 40 16.89 -7.87 -11.34
CA GLY A 40 17.19 -6.47 -11.04
C GLY A 40 18.67 -6.20 -10.67
N GLN A 41 19.45 -7.24 -10.33
CA GLN A 41 20.91 -7.12 -10.20
C GLN A 41 21.59 -7.32 -11.56
N GLY A 42 22.88 -6.99 -11.65
CA GLY A 42 23.61 -7.12 -12.90
C GLY A 42 25.11 -7.21 -12.71
N CYS A 43 25.75 -7.92 -13.64
CA CYS A 43 27.19 -7.98 -13.75
C CYS A 43 27.77 -6.67 -14.29
N TYR A 44 28.97 -6.37 -13.84
CA TYR A 44 29.78 -5.30 -14.36
C TYR A 44 30.63 -5.91 -15.47
N CYS A 45 30.22 -5.69 -16.72
CA CYS A 45 30.96 -6.21 -17.88
C CYS A 45 32.08 -5.28 -18.32
N GLU A 46 32.01 -4.01 -17.91
CA GLU A 46 33.09 -3.05 -17.98
C GLU A 46 33.23 -2.39 -16.60
N TYR A 47 34.43 -1.87 -16.30
CA TYR A 47 34.71 -1.23 -15.03
C TYR A 47 33.68 -0.14 -14.68
N ASN A 48 33.01 -0.27 -13.52
CA ASN A 48 31.94 0.60 -13.02
C ASN A 48 30.68 0.71 -13.90
N ILE A 49 30.53 -0.09 -14.95
CA ILE A 49 29.33 -0.10 -15.80
C ILE A 49 28.56 -1.41 -15.56
N VAL A 50 27.50 -1.30 -14.76
CA VAL A 50 26.59 -2.42 -14.52
C VAL A 50 25.66 -2.61 -15.73
N THR A 51 25.55 -3.84 -16.21
CA THR A 51 24.48 -4.23 -17.13
C THR A 51 23.40 -4.94 -16.33
N THR A 52 22.30 -4.23 -16.06
CA THR A 52 21.15 -4.79 -15.31
C THR A 52 20.68 -6.09 -15.95
N ASN A 53 20.32 -7.06 -15.10
CA ASN A 53 19.93 -8.41 -15.46
C ASN A 53 20.98 -9.23 -16.21
N CYS A 54 22.23 -8.75 -16.32
CA CYS A 54 23.31 -9.55 -16.90
C CYS A 54 23.84 -10.58 -15.91
N LYS A 55 23.95 -11.84 -16.34
CA LYS A 55 24.48 -12.98 -15.57
C LYS A 55 25.96 -13.23 -15.85
N THR A 56 26.39 -13.15 -17.11
CA THR A 56 27.79 -13.33 -17.50
C THR A 56 28.19 -12.35 -18.59
N CYS A 57 29.47 -11.98 -18.61
CA CYS A 57 30.04 -11.05 -19.57
C CYS A 57 30.92 -11.78 -20.59
N SER A 58 31.02 -11.23 -21.80
CA SER A 58 31.97 -11.66 -22.85
C SER A 58 32.36 -10.45 -23.69
N GLY A 59 33.66 -10.18 -23.79
CA GLY A 59 34.18 -9.07 -24.60
C GLY A 59 33.64 -7.70 -24.19
N GLY A 60 33.53 -7.42 -22.89
CA GLY A 60 32.99 -6.16 -22.35
C GLY A 60 31.47 -6.02 -22.43
N SER A 61 30.75 -6.99 -23.00
CA SER A 61 29.30 -6.96 -23.17
C SER A 61 28.62 -8.10 -22.44
N CYS A 62 27.31 -7.99 -22.23
CA CYS A 62 26.55 -9.10 -21.65
C CYS A 62 26.47 -10.28 -22.63
N ALA A 63 26.73 -11.48 -22.13
CA ALA A 63 26.67 -12.73 -22.90
C ALA A 63 25.46 -13.58 -22.53
N THR A 64 25.08 -13.61 -21.25
CA THR A 64 23.87 -14.30 -20.79
C THR A 64 23.10 -13.45 -19.78
N CYS A 65 21.78 -13.52 -19.84
CA CYS A 65 20.88 -12.76 -18.99
C CYS A 65 20.34 -13.62 -17.84
N LEU A 66 19.95 -12.98 -16.74
CA LEU A 66 19.28 -13.61 -15.60
C LEU A 66 17.84 -14.00 -15.98
N PRO A 67 17.27 -15.04 -15.33
CA PRO A 67 15.87 -15.39 -15.50
C PRO A 67 14.95 -14.18 -15.29
N GLY A 68 13.98 -14.00 -16.18
CA GLY A 68 13.11 -12.83 -16.27
C GLY A 68 13.53 -11.82 -17.34
N SER A 69 14.60 -12.09 -18.09
CA SER A 69 15.09 -11.24 -19.17
C SER A 69 15.68 -12.06 -20.32
N TYR A 70 15.83 -11.44 -21.48
CA TYR A 70 16.41 -12.02 -22.68
C TYR A 70 17.51 -11.13 -23.26
N LEU A 71 18.46 -11.74 -23.98
CA LEU A 71 19.56 -11.02 -24.60
C LEU A 71 19.05 -10.29 -25.86
N ASN A 72 19.09 -8.96 -25.82
CA ASN A 72 18.76 -8.10 -26.95
C ASN A 72 20.00 -7.33 -27.39
N GLY A 73 20.71 -7.87 -28.38
CA GLY A 73 22.01 -7.38 -28.79
C GLY A 73 23.07 -7.62 -27.72
N LYS A 74 23.40 -6.58 -26.93
CA LYS A 74 24.45 -6.59 -25.89
C LYS A 74 23.92 -6.33 -24.48
N VAL A 75 22.62 -6.12 -24.35
CA VAL A 75 21.94 -5.79 -23.09
C VAL A 75 20.82 -6.79 -22.81
N CYS A 76 20.42 -6.90 -21.56
CA CYS A 76 19.29 -7.72 -21.16
C CYS A 76 18.02 -6.87 -21.14
N SER A 77 17.03 -7.27 -21.92
CA SER A 77 15.69 -6.67 -21.92
C SER A 77 14.74 -7.55 -21.11
N ASP A 78 13.84 -6.92 -20.38
CA ASP A 78 12.93 -7.65 -19.50
C ASP A 78 11.90 -8.46 -20.30
N CYS A 79 11.62 -9.67 -19.84
CA CYS A 79 10.47 -10.43 -20.30
C CYS A 79 9.16 -9.77 -19.85
N GLN A 80 8.04 -10.25 -20.41
CA GLN A 80 6.73 -9.95 -19.84
C GLN A 80 6.73 -10.27 -18.33
N LYS A 81 5.95 -9.49 -17.57
CA LYS A 81 5.78 -9.67 -16.13
C LYS A 81 5.50 -11.14 -15.77
N ASP A 82 6.15 -11.60 -14.70
CA ASP A 82 6.00 -12.94 -14.12
C ASP A 82 6.54 -14.10 -15.00
N CYS A 83 7.20 -13.77 -16.12
CA CYS A 83 7.90 -14.72 -16.97
C CYS A 83 9.36 -14.92 -16.54
N ALA A 84 9.91 -16.13 -16.67
CA ALA A 84 11.33 -16.42 -16.43
C ALA A 84 12.14 -16.62 -17.71
N GLU A 85 11.55 -17.17 -18.77
CA GLU A 85 12.24 -17.41 -20.04
C GLU A 85 11.37 -16.90 -21.19
N CYS A 86 11.94 -16.04 -22.03
CA CYS A 86 11.28 -15.48 -23.20
C CYS A 86 12.30 -15.26 -24.34
N ALA A 87 11.85 -15.21 -25.59
CA ALA A 87 12.71 -14.83 -26.72
C ALA A 87 12.65 -13.32 -27.03
N ASP A 88 11.54 -12.70 -26.67
CA ASP A 88 11.27 -11.27 -26.76
C ASP A 88 10.26 -10.87 -25.67
N SER A 89 9.92 -9.58 -25.59
CA SER A 89 9.06 -9.04 -24.54
C SER A 89 7.65 -9.65 -24.47
N ASN A 90 7.17 -10.31 -25.53
CA ASN A 90 5.81 -10.88 -25.63
C ASN A 90 5.78 -12.40 -25.79
N SER A 91 6.93 -13.06 -25.91
CA SER A 91 7.01 -14.51 -26.13
C SER A 91 7.40 -15.26 -24.86
N CYS A 92 6.58 -15.17 -23.82
CA CYS A 92 6.85 -15.93 -22.60
C CYS A 92 6.79 -17.43 -22.88
N GLN A 93 7.91 -18.12 -22.69
CA GLN A 93 8.04 -19.57 -22.91
C GLN A 93 7.88 -20.33 -21.60
N LYS A 94 8.34 -19.74 -20.50
CA LYS A 94 8.29 -20.35 -19.17
C LYS A 94 8.07 -19.31 -18.08
N CYS A 95 7.15 -19.62 -17.19
CA CYS A 95 6.82 -18.76 -16.06
C CYS A 95 7.88 -18.82 -14.95
N ALA A 96 7.97 -17.72 -14.20
CA ALA A 96 8.83 -17.66 -13.02
C ALA A 96 8.37 -18.66 -11.94
N VAL A 97 9.26 -18.94 -10.99
CA VAL A 97 8.96 -19.83 -9.86
C VAL A 97 7.73 -19.30 -9.11
N GLY A 98 6.75 -20.19 -8.88
CA GLY A 98 5.48 -19.84 -8.25
C GLY A 98 4.40 -19.36 -9.23
N PHE A 99 4.65 -19.41 -10.54
CA PHE A 99 3.69 -19.05 -11.58
C PHE A 99 3.46 -20.21 -12.55
N THR A 100 2.29 -20.22 -13.18
CA THR A 100 1.91 -21.21 -14.20
C THR A 100 1.35 -20.53 -15.44
N MET A 101 1.52 -21.15 -16.60
CA MET A 101 1.06 -20.62 -17.88
C MET A 101 -0.45 -20.84 -18.02
N GLN A 102 -1.21 -19.77 -18.21
CA GLN A 102 -2.65 -19.79 -18.45
C GLN A 102 -3.00 -18.70 -19.47
N ASP A 103 -3.59 -19.09 -20.60
CA ASP A 103 -3.96 -18.18 -21.70
C ASP A 103 -2.80 -17.29 -22.19
N GLY A 104 -1.59 -17.88 -22.26
CA GLY A 104 -0.37 -17.17 -22.67
C GLY A 104 0.18 -16.17 -21.64
N LYS A 105 -0.36 -16.18 -20.41
CA LYS A 105 0.09 -15.33 -19.30
C LYS A 105 0.54 -16.17 -18.11
N CYS A 106 1.53 -15.68 -17.39
CA CYS A 106 1.99 -16.31 -16.17
C CYS A 106 1.12 -15.84 -15.00
N VAL A 107 0.36 -16.77 -14.43
CA VAL A 107 -0.54 -16.51 -13.30
C VAL A 107 0.05 -17.13 -12.05
N ARG A 108 0.02 -16.37 -10.95
CA ARG A 108 0.62 -16.77 -9.68
C ARG A 108 -0.20 -17.89 -9.04
N VAL A 109 0.48 -18.98 -8.69
CA VAL A 109 -0.09 -20.09 -7.92
C VAL A 109 0.11 -19.79 -6.44
N CYS A 110 -0.92 -20.04 -5.64
CA CYS A 110 -0.86 -19.83 -4.19
C CYS A 110 -1.32 -21.07 -3.44
N ASN A 111 -0.73 -21.28 -2.27
CA ASN A 111 -1.10 -22.33 -1.32
C ASN A 111 -1.75 -21.76 -0.06
N ASN A 112 -1.55 -20.48 0.22
CA ASN A 112 -2.13 -19.73 1.31
C ASN A 112 -2.12 -18.22 1.00
N ASN A 113 -2.72 -17.40 1.86
CA ASN A 113 -2.79 -15.95 1.67
C ASN A 113 -1.44 -15.23 1.78
N GLU A 114 -0.42 -15.82 2.43
CA GLU A 114 0.93 -15.23 2.50
C GLU A 114 1.56 -15.12 1.12
N ASP A 115 1.29 -16.11 0.26
CA ASP A 115 1.74 -16.10 -1.10
C ASP A 115 1.24 -14.83 -1.82
N CYS A 116 -0.04 -14.47 -1.67
CA CYS A 116 -0.65 -13.37 -2.42
C CYS A 116 -0.29 -11.96 -1.91
N LYS A 117 0.45 -11.81 -0.82
CA LYS A 117 0.83 -10.50 -0.25
C LYS A 117 1.58 -9.57 -1.20
N GLY A 118 2.29 -10.11 -2.18
CA GLY A 118 2.98 -9.33 -3.22
C GLY A 118 2.02 -8.68 -4.24
N GLN A 119 0.75 -9.10 -4.25
CA GLN A 119 -0.29 -8.55 -5.11
C GLN A 119 -1.27 -7.77 -4.23
N ARG A 120 -1.33 -6.45 -4.42
CA ARG A 120 -2.23 -5.58 -3.64
C ARG A 120 -3.68 -6.06 -3.74
N SER A 121 -4.37 -6.09 -2.61
CA SER A 121 -5.79 -6.40 -2.51
C SER A 121 -6.16 -7.73 -3.18
N THR A 122 -5.40 -8.79 -2.88
CA THR A 122 -5.71 -10.16 -3.31
C THR A 122 -5.64 -11.14 -2.15
N PHE A 123 -6.37 -12.25 -2.28
CA PHE A 123 -6.30 -13.41 -1.40
C PHE A 123 -6.08 -14.68 -2.22
N CYS A 124 -5.65 -15.75 -1.57
CA CYS A 124 -5.53 -17.05 -2.20
C CYS A 124 -6.88 -17.76 -2.21
N ASP A 125 -7.49 -17.83 -3.38
CA ASP A 125 -8.62 -18.73 -3.58
C ASP A 125 -8.10 -20.17 -3.62
N MET A 126 -8.45 -20.94 -2.60
CA MET A 126 -7.98 -22.31 -2.41
C MET A 126 -8.61 -23.29 -3.39
N SER A 127 -9.77 -22.97 -3.98
CA SER A 127 -10.44 -23.80 -4.97
C SER A 127 -9.69 -23.79 -6.31
N THR A 128 -9.23 -22.61 -6.72
CA THR A 128 -8.49 -22.41 -7.97
C THR A 128 -6.97 -22.40 -7.78
N LYS A 129 -6.50 -22.28 -6.53
CA LYS A 129 -5.09 -22.04 -6.17
C LYS A 129 -4.53 -20.82 -6.88
N ARG A 130 -5.31 -19.73 -6.92
CA ARG A 130 -4.96 -18.47 -7.57
C ARG A 130 -5.12 -17.29 -6.62
N CYS A 131 -4.28 -16.28 -6.82
CA CYS A 131 -4.50 -14.99 -6.18
C CYS A 131 -5.65 -14.27 -6.91
N VAL A 132 -6.75 -14.06 -6.20
CA VAL A 132 -7.96 -13.41 -6.71
C VAL A 132 -8.11 -12.07 -5.99
N LYS A 133 -8.60 -11.06 -6.71
CA LYS A 133 -8.85 -9.73 -6.15
C LYS A 133 -9.84 -9.82 -4.99
N CYS A 134 -9.62 -9.03 -3.95
CA CYS A 134 -10.64 -8.76 -2.93
C CYS A 134 -11.88 -8.14 -3.56
N ALA A 135 -13.00 -8.19 -2.83
CA ALA A 135 -14.18 -7.40 -3.14
C ALA A 135 -13.82 -5.91 -3.24
N ASP A 136 -14.67 -5.15 -3.93
CA ASP A 136 -14.51 -3.70 -3.97
C ASP A 136 -14.61 -3.12 -2.56
N ASP A 137 -13.98 -1.96 -2.34
CA ASP A 137 -13.84 -1.31 -1.04
C ASP A 137 -13.07 -2.12 0.03
N CYS A 138 -12.41 -3.22 -0.36
CA CYS A 138 -11.57 -4.03 0.52
C CYS A 138 -10.08 -3.98 0.12
N ASP A 139 -9.26 -3.44 1.02
CA ASP A 139 -7.80 -3.32 0.84
C ASP A 139 -7.06 -4.62 1.17
N ILE A 140 -7.53 -5.36 2.19
CA ILE A 140 -6.93 -6.62 2.64
C ILE A 140 -8.06 -7.60 2.92
N CYS A 141 -8.05 -8.77 2.30
CA CYS A 141 -9.05 -9.81 2.51
C CYS A 141 -8.42 -11.18 2.75
N SER A 142 -9.17 -12.06 3.42
CA SER A 142 -8.79 -13.46 3.61
C SER A 142 -9.58 -14.42 2.73
N SER A 143 -10.73 -13.97 2.22
CA SER A 143 -11.58 -14.67 1.26
C SER A 143 -12.35 -13.66 0.39
N ALA A 144 -13.16 -14.17 -0.54
CA ALA A 144 -14.05 -13.34 -1.36
C ALA A 144 -15.10 -12.56 -0.53
N THR A 145 -15.43 -13.04 0.67
CA THR A 145 -16.50 -12.48 1.52
C THR A 145 -16.01 -11.91 2.84
N VAL A 146 -14.75 -12.18 3.22
CA VAL A 146 -14.16 -11.71 4.47
C VAL A 146 -13.07 -10.69 4.18
N CYS A 147 -13.40 -9.43 4.43
CA CYS A 147 -12.49 -8.31 4.35
C CYS A 147 -11.82 -8.05 5.70
N ASN A 148 -10.49 -8.17 5.76
CA ASN A 148 -9.73 -7.88 6.97
C ASN A 148 -9.42 -6.40 7.17
N SER A 149 -9.50 -5.60 6.11
CA SER A 149 -9.37 -4.15 6.13
C SER A 149 -10.07 -3.54 4.94
N CYS A 150 -11.10 -2.74 5.19
CA CYS A 150 -11.77 -1.95 4.17
C CYS A 150 -10.95 -0.72 3.77
N ASP A 151 -11.33 -0.07 2.67
CA ASP A 151 -10.81 1.25 2.30
C ASP A 151 -11.18 2.24 3.42
N TRP A 152 -10.18 2.61 4.21
CA TRP A 152 -10.33 3.50 5.37
C TRP A 152 -10.86 4.90 5.00
N ARG A 153 -10.85 5.28 3.72
CA ARG A 153 -11.36 6.57 3.26
C ARG A 153 -12.88 6.60 3.25
N THR A 154 -13.52 5.49 2.91
CA THR A 154 -14.95 5.41 2.60
C THR A 154 -15.71 4.42 3.48
N HIS A 155 -15.01 3.44 4.08
CA HIS A 155 -15.63 2.35 4.81
C HIS A 155 -14.99 2.07 6.17
N ILE A 156 -15.74 1.37 7.02
CA ILE A 156 -15.32 0.85 8.31
C ILE A 156 -15.35 -0.68 8.26
N THR A 157 -14.28 -1.29 8.75
CA THR A 157 -14.17 -2.75 8.86
C THR A 157 -14.88 -3.24 10.11
N THR A 158 -15.76 -4.24 9.96
CA THR A 158 -16.38 -4.93 11.09
C THR A 158 -15.58 -6.15 11.54
N ILE A 159 -15.81 -6.64 12.76
CA ILE A 159 -15.22 -7.89 13.29
C ILE A 159 -15.63 -9.14 12.50
N GLN A 160 -16.67 -9.05 11.67
CA GLN A 160 -17.13 -10.12 10.78
C GLN A 160 -16.48 -10.05 9.39
N GLY A 161 -15.72 -8.99 9.12
CA GLY A 161 -15.06 -8.77 7.84
C GLY A 161 -15.97 -8.22 6.75
N THR A 162 -16.97 -7.45 7.14
CA THR A 162 -17.77 -6.65 6.21
C THR A 162 -17.31 -5.20 6.21
N CYS A 163 -17.55 -4.52 5.08
CA CYS A 163 -17.29 -3.09 4.92
C CYS A 163 -18.59 -2.33 4.99
N THR A 164 -18.72 -1.45 5.98
CA THR A 164 -19.91 -0.60 6.18
C THR A 164 -19.57 0.85 5.88
N PRO A 165 -20.53 1.70 5.50
CA PRO A 165 -20.28 3.12 5.27
C PRO A 165 -19.58 3.78 6.45
N LYS A 166 -18.58 4.61 6.14
CA LYS A 166 -17.86 5.39 7.14
C LYS A 166 -18.67 6.61 7.58
N CYS A 167 -18.46 7.00 8.84
CA CYS A 167 -18.98 8.22 9.42
C CYS A 167 -17.97 9.34 9.19
N ASP A 168 -18.44 10.49 8.74
CA ASP A 168 -17.64 11.72 8.72
C ASP A 168 -17.60 12.33 10.13
N ASP A 169 -16.42 12.83 10.51
CA ASP A 169 -16.22 13.62 11.75
C ASP A 169 -16.79 13.00 13.04
N ILE A 170 -16.51 11.71 13.27
CA ILE A 170 -16.90 11.01 14.49
C ILE A 170 -16.10 11.50 15.72
N THR A 171 -16.80 11.76 16.83
CA THR A 171 -16.19 12.20 18.09
C THR A 171 -15.79 11.03 18.99
N ASP A 172 -14.79 11.27 19.84
CA ASP A 172 -14.35 10.29 20.84
C ASP A 172 -15.53 9.81 21.71
N GLY A 173 -15.58 8.51 22.01
CA GLY A 173 -16.69 7.87 22.71
C GLY A 173 -17.83 7.36 21.83
N ASN A 174 -17.69 7.49 20.49
CA ASN A 174 -18.61 6.91 19.52
C ASN A 174 -17.91 5.89 18.60
N TYR A 175 -18.68 4.95 18.07
CA TYR A 175 -18.29 4.08 16.96
C TYR A 175 -19.21 4.35 15.77
N CYS A 176 -18.77 3.95 14.58
CA CYS A 176 -19.56 4.12 13.38
C CYS A 176 -20.39 2.86 13.14
N LYS A 177 -21.72 3.01 13.15
CA LYS A 177 -22.66 1.95 12.82
C LYS A 177 -23.35 2.30 11.51
N GLU A 178 -22.93 1.66 10.42
CA GLU A 178 -23.56 1.85 9.10
C GLU A 178 -23.66 3.34 8.70
N GLY A 179 -22.57 4.09 8.85
CA GLY A 179 -22.53 5.53 8.56
C GLY A 179 -23.15 6.44 9.64
N VAL A 180 -23.66 5.88 10.75
CA VAL A 180 -24.25 6.65 11.85
C VAL A 180 -23.38 6.58 13.11
N ALA A 181 -22.95 7.75 13.59
CA ALA A 181 -22.21 7.86 14.84
C ALA A 181 -23.09 7.42 16.03
N THR A 182 -22.65 6.37 16.73
CA THR A 182 -23.40 5.72 17.81
C THR A 182 -22.52 5.64 19.07
N PRO A 183 -23.06 5.87 20.28
CA PRO A 183 -22.29 5.75 21.51
C PRO A 183 -21.66 4.36 21.68
N CYS A 184 -20.43 4.31 22.18
CA CYS A 184 -19.75 3.05 22.40
C CYS A 184 -20.37 2.21 23.52
N ALA A 185 -20.38 0.90 23.32
CA ALA A 185 -20.89 -0.10 24.25
C ALA A 185 -20.01 -1.36 24.20
N GLU A 186 -20.25 -2.35 25.06
CA GLU A 186 -19.58 -3.64 24.91
C GLU A 186 -20.23 -4.45 23.77
N GLY A 187 -19.46 -5.32 23.11
CA GLY A 187 -19.96 -6.19 22.04
C GLY A 187 -20.20 -5.49 20.69
N LEU A 188 -19.47 -4.41 20.41
CA LEU A 188 -19.53 -3.73 19.11
C LEU A 188 -18.99 -4.60 17.97
N ASP A 189 -19.49 -4.33 16.78
CA ASP A 189 -19.01 -4.91 15.54
C ASP A 189 -17.87 -4.10 14.89
N SER A 190 -17.66 -2.84 15.26
CA SER A 190 -16.54 -2.02 14.79
C SER A 190 -15.90 -1.21 15.91
N ALA A 191 -14.71 -0.67 15.68
CA ALA A 191 -13.92 -0.04 16.73
C ALA A 191 -14.54 1.28 17.21
N CYS A 192 -14.70 1.37 18.53
CA CYS A 192 -14.97 2.61 19.22
C CYS A 192 -13.79 3.57 19.08
N ILE A 193 -14.08 4.84 18.78
CA ILE A 193 -13.08 5.89 18.66
C ILE A 193 -12.75 6.40 20.06
N CYS A 194 -11.55 6.07 20.54
CA CYS A 194 -11.00 6.57 21.80
C CYS A 194 -9.64 7.21 21.52
N ARG A 195 -9.65 8.38 20.87
CA ARG A 195 -8.47 9.09 20.38
C ARG A 195 -7.60 8.24 19.45
N TYR A 196 -6.44 7.78 19.92
CA TYR A 196 -5.49 6.95 19.13
C TYR A 196 -5.46 5.48 19.58
N ALA A 197 -6.33 5.09 20.51
CA ALA A 197 -6.42 3.71 20.94
C ALA A 197 -7.19 2.89 19.90
N THR A 198 -6.63 1.75 19.50
CA THR A 198 -7.21 0.86 18.48
C THR A 198 -7.97 -0.29 19.09
N ASN A 199 -8.92 -0.85 18.33
CA ASN A 199 -9.77 -1.99 18.68
C ASN A 199 -10.48 -1.87 20.03
N CYS A 200 -10.87 -0.65 20.42
CA CYS A 200 -11.68 -0.46 21.62
C CYS A 200 -13.12 -0.90 21.36
N ALA A 201 -13.75 -1.56 22.33
CA ALA A 201 -15.21 -1.69 22.39
C ALA A 201 -15.82 -0.52 23.18
N SER A 202 -15.15 -0.08 24.25
CA SER A 202 -15.56 1.11 25.01
C SER A 202 -14.36 1.94 25.46
N CYS A 203 -14.57 3.24 25.71
CA CYS A 203 -13.53 4.13 26.23
C CYS A 203 -13.54 4.24 27.77
N ASN A 204 -12.41 4.67 28.33
CA ASN A 204 -12.35 5.15 29.71
C ASN A 204 -13.08 6.50 29.88
N SER A 205 -13.18 6.99 31.11
CA SER A 205 -13.90 8.25 31.41
C SER A 205 -13.30 9.50 30.75
N THR A 206 -12.01 9.48 30.39
CA THR A 206 -11.32 10.58 29.68
C THR A 206 -11.35 10.42 28.15
N LEU A 207 -12.00 9.37 27.64
CA LEU A 207 -12.17 9.07 26.22
C LEU A 207 -10.87 8.91 25.40
N ASP A 208 -9.73 8.77 26.07
CA ASP A 208 -8.40 8.74 25.43
C ASP A 208 -7.76 7.34 25.40
N LYS A 209 -8.43 6.35 25.98
CA LYS A 209 -7.97 4.95 26.10
C LYS A 209 -9.14 3.98 26.04
N CYS A 210 -8.88 2.74 25.63
CA CYS A 210 -9.85 1.67 25.73
C CYS A 210 -10.10 1.29 27.21
N LYS A 211 -11.36 1.17 27.60
CA LYS A 211 -11.79 0.50 28.83
C LYS A 211 -11.94 -1.00 28.58
N THR A 212 -12.54 -1.37 27.45
CA THR A 212 -12.67 -2.76 26.99
C THR A 212 -12.29 -2.88 25.52
N CYS A 213 -11.97 -4.10 25.09
CA CYS A 213 -11.53 -4.40 23.73
C CYS A 213 -12.64 -5.02 22.91
N LEU A 214 -12.58 -4.82 21.58
CA LEU A 214 -13.35 -5.62 20.64
C LEU A 214 -13.04 -7.11 20.81
N THR A 215 -13.98 -7.93 20.36
CA THR A 215 -13.83 -9.40 20.33
C THR A 215 -12.48 -9.78 19.72
N ASN A 216 -11.82 -10.75 20.35
CA ASN A 216 -10.50 -11.29 19.99
C ASN A 216 -9.29 -10.36 20.21
N ALA A 217 -9.48 -9.11 20.61
CA ALA A 217 -8.40 -8.23 21.02
C ALA A 217 -8.24 -8.20 22.55
N ILE A 218 -7.00 -8.04 23.02
CA ILE A 218 -6.68 -7.97 24.46
C ILE A 218 -6.05 -6.63 24.82
N ILE A 219 -6.30 -6.18 26.05
CA ILE A 219 -5.84 -4.88 26.53
C ILE A 219 -4.33 -4.91 26.78
N THR A 220 -3.60 -3.96 26.19
CA THR A 220 -2.13 -3.86 26.33
C THR A 220 -1.73 -2.79 27.34
N LYS A 221 -0.44 -2.74 27.68
CA LYS A 221 0.13 -1.71 28.57
C LYS A 221 -0.08 -0.33 27.96
N GLY A 222 -0.92 0.49 28.60
CA GLY A 222 -1.35 1.79 28.05
C GLY A 222 -2.84 1.85 27.69
N SER A 223 -3.58 0.75 27.90
CA SER A 223 -5.03 0.66 27.70
C SER A 223 -5.44 0.85 26.23
N SER A 224 -4.72 0.19 25.32
CA SER A 224 -5.04 0.08 23.89
C SER A 224 -5.10 -1.40 23.51
N CYS A 225 -5.99 -1.79 22.58
CA CYS A 225 -6.24 -3.19 22.25
C CYS A 225 -5.46 -3.63 20.99
N ARG A 226 -4.13 -3.64 21.10
CA ARG A 226 -3.21 -3.90 19.96
C ARG A 226 -2.83 -5.35 19.79
N ASP A 227 -2.89 -6.12 20.88
CA ASP A 227 -2.54 -7.54 20.86
C ASP A 227 -3.81 -8.37 20.69
N CYS A 228 -3.66 -9.52 20.04
CA CYS A 228 -4.77 -10.45 19.83
C CYS A 228 -4.74 -11.57 20.88
N ALA A 229 -5.93 -12.07 21.22
CA ALA A 229 -6.08 -13.26 22.04
C ALA A 229 -5.43 -14.47 21.36
N THR A 230 -5.12 -15.51 22.14
CA THR A 230 -4.56 -16.76 21.63
C THR A 230 -5.44 -17.36 20.52
N GLY A 231 -4.82 -17.72 19.39
CA GLY A 231 -5.53 -18.25 18.21
C GLY A 231 -5.94 -17.19 17.18
N PHE A 232 -5.62 -15.92 17.45
CA PHE A 232 -5.93 -14.80 16.56
C PHE A 232 -4.68 -14.03 16.13
N LYS A 233 -4.70 -13.50 14.90
CA LYS A 233 -3.62 -12.70 14.31
C LYS A 233 -4.09 -11.29 13.98
N LEU A 234 -3.18 -10.34 14.15
CA LEU A 234 -3.38 -8.97 13.73
C LEU A 234 -3.23 -8.87 12.20
N ILE A 235 -4.34 -8.67 11.50
CA ILE A 235 -4.39 -8.51 10.04
C ILE A 235 -5.24 -7.27 9.77
N GLY A 236 -4.76 -6.34 8.94
CA GLY A 236 -5.52 -5.13 8.63
C GLY A 236 -5.84 -4.23 9.84
N GLY A 237 -5.12 -4.40 10.96
CA GLY A 237 -5.34 -3.65 12.19
C GLY A 237 -6.36 -4.26 13.17
N MET A 238 -7.02 -5.37 12.79
CA MET A 238 -7.98 -6.10 13.64
C MET A 238 -7.51 -7.54 13.91
N CYS A 239 -8.14 -8.21 14.87
CA CYS A 239 -7.78 -9.56 15.30
C CYS A 239 -8.67 -10.63 14.65
N TRP A 240 -8.07 -11.45 13.78
CA TRP A 240 -8.76 -12.44 12.94
C TRP A 240 -8.35 -13.86 13.29
N SER A 241 -9.26 -14.82 13.12
CA SER A 241 -8.95 -16.24 13.34
C SER A 241 -7.96 -16.74 12.31
N GLU A 242 -7.02 -17.59 12.73
CA GLU A 242 -6.08 -18.23 11.81
C GLU A 242 -6.71 -19.35 10.97
N THR A 243 -7.84 -19.88 11.44
CA THR A 243 -8.57 -20.93 10.74
C THR A 243 -9.57 -20.28 9.79
N PRO A 244 -9.64 -20.71 8.51
CA PRO A 244 -10.84 -20.53 7.71
C PRO A 244 -12.01 -21.01 8.58
N ALA A 245 -13.13 -20.27 8.57
CA ALA A 245 -14.36 -20.79 9.18
C ALA A 245 -14.51 -22.25 8.72
N PRO A 246 -14.73 -23.21 9.63
CA PRO A 246 -14.96 -24.58 9.21
C PRO A 246 -16.04 -24.55 8.13
N GLU A 247 -15.78 -25.19 6.99
CA GLU A 247 -16.79 -25.35 5.97
C GLU A 247 -18.07 -25.82 6.68
N PRO A 248 -19.24 -25.23 6.38
CA PRO A 248 -20.49 -25.76 6.91
C PRO A 248 -20.48 -27.28 6.65
N PRO A 249 -20.78 -28.11 7.66
CA PRO A 249 -20.64 -29.56 7.52
C PRO A 249 -21.35 -29.97 6.25
N THR A 250 -20.62 -30.64 5.36
CA THR A 250 -21.23 -31.24 4.17
C THR A 250 -22.42 -32.07 4.64
N PRO A 251 -23.62 -31.91 4.03
CA PRO A 251 -24.77 -32.72 4.41
C PRO A 251 -24.37 -34.19 4.38
N ASP A 252 -24.53 -34.89 5.50
CA ASP A 252 -24.23 -36.32 5.58
C ASP A 252 -25.15 -37.04 4.59
N PRO A 253 -24.62 -37.74 3.57
CA PRO A 253 -25.45 -38.43 2.58
C PRO A 253 -26.32 -39.55 3.17
N ASN A 254 -26.13 -39.89 4.45
CA ASN A 254 -26.93 -40.89 5.17
C ASN A 254 -28.05 -40.28 6.03
N ILE A 255 -28.16 -38.95 6.10
CA ILE A 255 -29.29 -38.28 6.75
C ILE A 255 -30.31 -37.93 5.67
N PRO A 256 -31.53 -38.51 5.71
CA PRO A 256 -32.60 -38.11 4.81
C PRO A 256 -32.86 -36.61 4.96
N GLU A 257 -32.86 -35.90 3.83
CA GLU A 257 -33.25 -34.49 3.80
C GLU A 257 -34.63 -34.35 4.49
N PRO A 258 -34.79 -33.41 5.44
CA PRO A 258 -36.11 -33.12 5.97
C PRO A 258 -37.04 -32.77 4.80
N PRO A 259 -38.29 -33.24 4.80
CA PRO A 259 -39.21 -32.96 3.71
C PRO A 259 -39.30 -31.45 3.54
N VAL A 260 -38.99 -30.98 2.33
CA VAL A 260 -39.17 -29.59 1.93
C VAL A 260 -40.61 -29.23 2.26
N PRO A 261 -40.86 -28.20 3.09
CA PRO A 261 -42.23 -27.74 3.32
C PRO A 261 -42.85 -27.43 1.97
N GLU A 262 -44.01 -28.03 1.67
CA GLU A 262 -44.74 -27.69 0.46
C GLU A 262 -44.94 -26.17 0.43
N PRO A 263 -44.67 -25.51 -0.72
CA PRO A 263 -44.90 -24.08 -0.84
C PRO A 263 -46.35 -23.79 -0.47
N PRO A 264 -46.61 -22.75 0.34
CA PRO A 264 -47.98 -22.37 0.65
C PRO A 264 -48.74 -22.15 -0.67
N THR A 265 -49.90 -22.79 -0.77
CA THR A 265 -50.84 -22.56 -1.86
C THR A 265 -51.06 -21.04 -1.97
N PRO A 266 -50.90 -20.43 -3.16
CA PRO A 266 -51.10 -18.99 -3.30
C PRO A 266 -52.53 -18.65 -2.85
N GLU A 267 -52.63 -17.77 -1.84
CA GLU A 267 -53.89 -17.12 -1.50
C GLU A 267 -54.47 -16.43 -2.75
N PRO A 268 -55.79 -16.46 -2.95
CA PRO A 268 -56.42 -15.78 -4.07
C PRO A 268 -56.07 -14.29 -4.01
N SER A 269 -55.51 -13.80 -5.11
CA SER A 269 -55.18 -12.40 -5.30
C SER A 269 -56.37 -11.52 -4.91
N GLY A 270 -56.12 -10.59 -3.99
CA GLY A 270 -57.05 -9.51 -3.68
C GLY A 270 -57.40 -8.71 -4.93
N PRO A 271 -58.48 -7.90 -4.88
CA PRO A 271 -58.99 -7.20 -6.04
C PRO A 271 -57.91 -6.32 -6.69
N ASP A 272 -57.88 -6.36 -8.03
CA ASP A 272 -56.92 -5.64 -8.86
C ASP A 272 -56.79 -4.16 -8.45
N PRO A 273 -55.56 -3.62 -8.39
CA PRO A 273 -55.39 -2.19 -8.20
C PRO A 273 -56.00 -1.45 -9.39
N VAL A 274 -56.89 -0.51 -9.07
CA VAL A 274 -57.51 0.39 -10.04
C VAL A 274 -56.39 1.06 -10.85
N THR A 275 -56.37 0.78 -12.15
CA THR A 275 -55.47 1.41 -13.11
C THR A 275 -55.76 2.92 -13.11
N PRO A 276 -54.79 3.79 -12.81
CA PRO A 276 -54.96 5.23 -12.99
C PRO A 276 -55.18 5.52 -14.48
N GLU A 277 -56.16 6.37 -14.79
CA GLU A 277 -56.35 6.94 -16.13
C GLU A 277 -55.03 7.55 -16.63
N PRO A 278 -54.70 7.40 -17.92
CA PRO A 278 -53.50 8.01 -18.49
C PRO A 278 -53.64 9.55 -18.47
N ASP A 279 -52.76 10.21 -17.73
CA ASP A 279 -52.63 11.67 -17.77
C ASP A 279 -52.38 12.12 -19.20
N VAL A 280 -53.31 12.95 -19.71
CA VAL A 280 -53.17 13.65 -20.98
C VAL A 280 -51.93 14.56 -20.87
N PRO A 281 -50.93 14.44 -21.77
CA PRO A 281 -49.74 15.26 -21.68
C PRO A 281 -50.11 16.73 -21.92
N THR A 282 -49.87 17.56 -20.92
CA THR A 282 -49.93 19.02 -21.02
C THR A 282 -48.93 19.49 -22.09
N PRO A 283 -49.30 20.39 -23.02
CA PRO A 283 -48.39 20.89 -24.04
C PRO A 283 -47.15 21.52 -23.40
N PRO A 284 -45.93 21.26 -23.92
CA PRO A 284 -44.74 21.92 -23.42
C PRO A 284 -44.86 23.43 -23.63
N ALA A 285 -44.47 24.19 -22.61
CA ALA A 285 -44.37 25.64 -22.69
C ALA A 285 -43.42 26.05 -23.84
N PRO A 286 -43.65 27.21 -24.49
CA PRO A 286 -42.80 27.68 -25.58
C PRO A 286 -41.36 27.82 -25.09
N VAL A 287 -40.44 27.18 -25.80
CA VAL A 287 -39.00 27.34 -25.61
C VAL A 287 -38.66 28.83 -25.77
N PRO A 288 -38.01 29.48 -24.78
CA PRO A 288 -37.51 30.83 -24.95
C PRO A 288 -36.58 30.88 -26.16
N GLY A 289 -36.82 31.85 -27.05
CA GLY A 289 -36.03 32.04 -28.26
C GLY A 289 -34.53 32.25 -27.97
N PRO A 290 -33.69 32.20 -29.02
CA PRO A 290 -32.24 32.32 -28.87
C PRO A 290 -31.88 33.62 -28.14
N VAL A 291 -31.19 33.48 -27.02
CA VAL A 291 -30.61 34.63 -26.31
C VAL A 291 -29.60 35.28 -27.27
N PRO A 292 -29.67 36.60 -27.51
CA PRO A 292 -28.69 37.29 -28.36
C PRO A 292 -27.28 37.12 -27.77
N PRO A 293 -26.24 37.00 -28.61
CA PRO A 293 -24.89 36.80 -28.14
C PRO A 293 -24.45 37.99 -27.27
N SER A 294 -23.94 37.68 -26.08
CA SER A 294 -23.29 38.65 -25.20
C SER A 294 -22.20 39.40 -25.95
N PRO A 295 -22.01 40.71 -25.70
CA PRO A 295 -20.93 41.48 -26.31
C PRO A 295 -19.56 40.85 -25.96
N PRO A 296 -18.59 40.88 -26.89
CA PRO A 296 -17.30 40.27 -26.66
C PRO A 296 -16.58 40.97 -25.51
N VAL A 297 -16.17 40.17 -24.52
CA VAL A 297 -15.24 40.60 -23.48
C VAL A 297 -13.92 40.98 -24.14
N PRO A 298 -13.27 42.11 -23.76
CA PRO A 298 -11.99 42.49 -24.35
C PRO A 298 -10.94 41.41 -24.10
N VAL A 299 -10.39 40.88 -25.19
CA VAL A 299 -9.27 39.93 -25.15
C VAL A 299 -8.02 40.68 -24.70
N PRO A 300 -7.30 40.25 -23.66
CA PRO A 300 -5.99 40.81 -23.33
C PRO A 300 -5.03 40.50 -24.48
N VAL A 301 -4.41 41.55 -25.02
CA VAL A 301 -3.40 41.44 -26.08
C VAL A 301 -2.21 40.65 -25.53
N VAL A 302 -2.00 39.44 -26.07
CA VAL A 302 -0.81 38.64 -25.83
C VAL A 302 0.31 39.19 -26.71
N PRO A 303 1.45 39.66 -26.15
CA PRO A 303 2.57 40.08 -26.97
C PRO A 303 3.36 38.87 -27.49
N THR A 304 3.75 38.97 -28.76
CA THR A 304 4.62 38.06 -29.51
C THR A 304 5.96 37.85 -28.79
N PRO A 305 6.51 36.62 -28.75
CA PRO A 305 7.79 36.36 -28.09
C PRO A 305 8.95 36.89 -28.93
N SER A 306 9.73 37.80 -28.34
CA SER A 306 11.04 38.23 -28.84
C SER A 306 12.10 37.76 -27.84
N ASN A 307 13.20 37.19 -28.34
CA ASN A 307 14.32 36.61 -27.60
C ASN A 307 14.75 37.37 -26.34
N PRO A 308 15.15 36.68 -25.25
CA PRO A 308 15.86 37.32 -24.14
C PRO A 308 17.38 37.22 -24.30
N ASP A 309 18.04 38.37 -24.17
CA ASP A 309 19.41 38.56 -23.66
C ASP A 309 19.32 39.69 -22.60
N PRO A 310 20.30 39.85 -21.70
CA PRO A 310 20.07 39.60 -20.27
C PRO A 310 19.92 40.87 -19.40
N GLU A 311 19.50 40.61 -18.16
CA GLU A 311 19.50 41.49 -16.97
C GLU A 311 18.49 42.66 -16.90
N VAL A 312 17.56 42.55 -15.95
CA VAL A 312 17.54 43.31 -14.68
C VAL A 312 16.17 43.06 -14.04
N ASN A 313 16.10 42.23 -13.00
CA ASN A 313 14.90 42.14 -12.15
C ASN A 313 15.25 42.59 -10.73
N SER A 314 14.75 43.78 -10.39
CA SER A 314 14.69 44.30 -9.04
C SER A 314 13.64 43.53 -8.22
N GLN A 315 14.05 42.41 -7.62
CA GLN A 315 13.43 41.94 -6.40
C GLN A 315 14.15 42.59 -5.22
N ASN A 316 13.62 43.73 -4.79
CA ASN A 316 14.06 44.40 -3.56
C ASN A 316 13.57 43.61 -2.33
N LEU A 317 14.38 42.62 -1.93
CA LEU A 317 14.54 42.23 -0.53
C LEU A 317 15.90 42.77 -0.10
N SER A 318 15.90 43.70 0.85
CA SER A 318 17.10 44.34 1.37
C SER A 318 18.13 43.29 1.81
N SER A 319 19.29 43.29 1.16
CA SER A 319 20.43 42.38 1.39
C SER A 319 21.02 42.43 2.81
N GLY A 320 20.47 43.26 3.71
CA GLY A 320 20.83 43.27 5.13
C GLY A 320 20.20 42.14 5.96
N ALA A 321 19.09 41.53 5.52
CA ALA A 321 18.35 40.57 6.35
C ALA A 321 18.89 39.13 6.29
N VAL A 322 19.43 38.70 5.14
CA VAL A 322 19.92 37.32 4.96
C VAL A 322 21.29 37.11 5.62
N THR A 323 22.16 38.13 5.60
CA THR A 323 23.47 38.09 6.28
C THR A 323 23.34 38.04 7.80
N GLY A 324 22.30 38.69 8.37
CA GLY A 324 22.04 38.67 9.81
C GLY A 324 21.59 37.31 10.35
N ILE A 325 20.80 36.56 9.56
CA ILE A 325 20.31 35.23 9.96
C ILE A 325 21.44 34.20 9.94
N VAL A 326 22.32 34.24 8.94
CA VAL A 326 23.46 33.30 8.86
C VAL A 326 24.46 33.55 9.99
N ILE A 327 24.78 34.81 10.31
CA ILE A 327 25.67 35.14 11.44
C ILE A 327 25.00 34.78 12.77
N GLY A 328 23.70 35.03 12.93
CA GLY A 328 22.95 34.66 14.14
C GLY A 328 22.95 33.15 14.39
N VAL A 329 22.72 32.33 13.36
CA VAL A 329 22.76 30.86 13.47
C VAL A 329 24.16 30.37 13.80
N LEU A 330 25.21 30.94 13.19
CA LEU A 330 26.59 30.56 13.48
C LEU A 330 27.02 30.90 14.91
N LEU A 331 26.58 32.04 15.46
CA LEU A 331 26.86 32.41 16.86
C LEU A 331 26.13 31.49 17.85
N VAL A 332 24.88 31.12 17.57
CA VAL A 332 24.11 30.19 18.42
C VAL A 332 24.73 28.80 18.40
N VAL A 333 25.09 28.27 17.23
CA VAL A 333 25.74 26.96 17.11
C VAL A 333 27.13 26.97 17.75
N GLY A 334 27.89 28.06 17.59
CA GLY A 334 29.18 28.25 18.26
C GLY A 334 29.08 28.28 19.78
N ALA A 335 28.05 28.95 20.33
CA ALA A 335 27.81 29.00 21.78
C ALA A 335 27.39 27.64 22.34
N ILE A 336 26.55 26.89 21.64
CA ILE A 336 26.13 25.54 22.06
C ILE A 336 27.32 24.56 21.98
N GLY A 337 28.07 24.58 20.88
CA GLY A 337 29.26 23.74 20.71
C GLY A 337 30.36 24.05 21.71
N GLY A 338 30.68 25.33 21.93
CA GLY A 338 31.66 25.78 22.91
C GLY A 338 31.24 25.49 24.35
N GLY A 339 29.96 25.63 24.67
CA GLY A 339 29.40 25.29 25.98
C GLY A 339 29.49 23.80 26.29
N LEU A 340 29.18 22.93 25.33
CA LEU A 340 29.34 21.48 25.47
C LEU A 340 30.82 21.09 25.64
N ALA A 341 31.71 21.65 24.82
CA ALA A 341 33.15 21.39 24.94
C ALA A 341 33.70 21.85 26.31
N TYR A 342 33.32 23.04 26.78
CA TYR A 342 33.69 23.53 28.11
C TYR A 342 33.14 22.65 29.24
N TYR A 343 31.88 22.19 29.12
CA TYR A 343 31.26 21.29 30.08
C TYR A 343 32.02 19.95 30.19
N PHE A 344 32.38 19.33 29.06
CA PHE A 344 33.13 18.07 29.06
C PHE A 344 34.56 18.23 29.59
N ILE A 345 35.26 19.32 29.26
CA ILE A 345 36.60 19.61 29.79
C ILE A 345 36.53 19.83 31.31
N ARG A 346 35.53 20.57 31.81
CA ARG A 346 35.36 20.81 33.25
C ARG A 346 34.96 19.53 34.00
N LYS A 347 34.16 18.66 33.38
CA LYS A 347 33.81 17.35 33.93
C LYS A 347 35.02 16.40 33.97
N ALA A 348 35.92 16.48 33.00
CA ALA A 348 37.18 15.74 32.99
C ALA A 348 38.14 16.22 34.08
N LYS A 349 38.30 17.54 34.28
CA LYS A 349 39.12 18.09 35.37
C LYS A 349 38.65 17.67 36.76
N LYS A 350 37.33 17.67 37.01
CA LYS A 350 36.78 17.21 38.30
C LYS A 350 37.03 15.72 38.59
N ARG A 351 37.24 14.88 37.57
CA ARG A 351 37.59 13.47 37.76
C ARG A 351 39.07 13.26 38.09
N VAL A 352 39.93 14.21 37.73
CA VAL A 352 41.37 14.16 38.05
C VAL A 352 41.66 14.67 39.47
N GLU A 353 40.82 15.54 40.03
CA GLU A 353 40.96 16.03 41.41
C GLU A 353 40.38 15.08 42.48
N GLN A 354 39.74 13.98 42.08
CA GLN A 354 39.18 12.96 43.00
C GLN A 354 39.90 11.61 42.92
N GLN A 355 41.14 11.58 42.42
CA GLN A 355 41.96 10.38 42.35
C GLN A 355 43.29 10.55 43.05
#